data_AF-A0A3R7LYR0-F1
#
_entry.id   AF-A0A3R7LYR0-F1
#
_cell.length_a   1.000
_cell.length_b   1.000
_cell.length_c   1.000
_cell.angle_alpha   90.00
_cell.angle_beta   90.00
_cell.angle_gamma   90.00
#
_symmetry.space_group_name_H-M   'P 1'
#
loop_
_entity.id
_entity.type
_entity.pdbx_description
1 polymer ?
#
loop_
_entity_poly.entity_id
_entity_poly.type
_entity_poly.pdbx_seq_one_letter_code
_entity_poly.pdbx_strand_id
1 'polypeptide(L)'
;MRYCKSYGAAMFLPQNSGENAFLASFKRTKWLAMKKTDGIFVNAVTGDPVVYTNWKDGEPSSDNLTCVYMDLQGFWVGADCSDDFSFTCTIPIATSYLLCWCICVHSTSREIFSSSSMLSVHLLPPAASSSVQERTASSPSAASELGRSFALVGVSSLTARTARPSAHQAEPALPRPQGTGSPHRQRPSLAV
;
A
#
# COMPACT_ATOMS: atom_id res chain seq x y z
N MET A 1 -4.67 -17.20 -8.38
CA MET A 1 -3.42 -16.91 -7.63
C MET A 1 -2.13 -17.42 -8.30
N ARG A 2 -2.05 -18.68 -8.78
CA ARG A 2 -0.80 -19.22 -9.39
C ARG A 2 -0.30 -18.41 -10.60
N TYR A 3 -1.23 -17.86 -11.39
CA TYR A 3 -0.92 -17.07 -12.58
C TYR A 3 -0.03 -15.86 -12.27
N CYS A 4 -0.39 -14.99 -11.31
CA CYS A 4 0.48 -13.84 -10.99
C CYS A 4 1.86 -14.30 -10.52
N LYS A 5 1.92 -15.36 -9.71
CA LYS A 5 3.18 -15.90 -9.17
C LYS A 5 4.13 -16.38 -10.27
N SER A 6 3.64 -16.95 -11.37
CA SER A 6 4.51 -17.39 -12.49
C SER A 6 5.22 -16.24 -13.20
N TYR A 7 4.77 -15.00 -13.00
CA TYR A 7 5.40 -13.78 -13.53
C TYR A 7 6.10 -12.95 -12.45
N GLY A 8 6.40 -13.53 -11.27
CA GLY A 8 7.02 -12.80 -10.16
C GLY A 8 6.12 -11.71 -9.57
N ALA A 9 4.81 -11.81 -9.79
CA ALA A 9 3.80 -10.87 -9.29
C ALA A 9 2.94 -11.53 -8.19
N ALA A 10 2.21 -10.70 -7.46
CA ALA A 10 1.19 -11.12 -6.51
C ALA A 10 -0.21 -10.78 -7.05
N MET A 11 -1.24 -11.47 -6.58
CA MET A 11 -2.61 -11.06 -6.85
C MET A 11 -2.97 -9.85 -5.97
N PHE A 12 -3.77 -8.93 -6.48
CA PHE A 12 -4.06 -7.66 -5.81
C PHE A 12 -5.03 -7.84 -4.62
N LEU A 13 -4.71 -7.23 -3.47
CA LEU A 13 -5.63 -7.00 -2.35
C LEU A 13 -5.45 -5.54 -1.92
N PRO A 14 -6.49 -4.68 -2.05
CA PRO A 14 -6.38 -3.29 -1.64
C PRO A 14 -6.02 -3.16 -0.16
N GLN A 15 -5.01 -2.35 0.15
CA GLN A 15 -4.55 -2.07 1.51
C GLN A 15 -5.10 -0.74 2.06
N ASN A 16 -5.77 0.05 1.23
CA ASN A 16 -6.36 1.33 1.60
C ASN A 16 -7.46 1.74 0.60
N SER A 17 -8.16 2.82 0.90
CA SER A 17 -9.26 3.35 0.08
C SER A 17 -8.80 3.86 -1.29
N GLY A 18 -7.58 4.40 -1.41
CA GLY A 18 -7.03 4.87 -2.69
C GLY A 18 -6.79 3.71 -3.66
N GLU A 19 -6.19 2.62 -3.18
CA GLU A 19 -6.01 1.39 -3.94
C GLU A 19 -7.35 0.73 -4.31
N ASN A 20 -8.32 0.75 -3.39
CA ASN A 20 -9.66 0.25 -3.66
C ASN A 20 -10.34 1.04 -4.78
N ALA A 21 -10.28 2.38 -4.72
CA ALA A 21 -10.83 3.27 -5.74
C ALA A 21 -10.13 3.09 -7.10
N PHE A 22 -8.80 2.95 -7.10
CA PHE A 22 -8.04 2.61 -8.30
C PHE A 22 -8.54 1.32 -8.93
N LEU A 23 -8.71 0.26 -8.13
CA LEU A 23 -9.18 -1.04 -8.60
C LEU A 23 -10.65 -1.01 -9.07
N ALA A 24 -11.50 -0.21 -8.42
CA ALA A 24 -12.91 -0.02 -8.78
C ALA A 24 -13.08 0.78 -10.09
N SER A 25 -12.11 1.63 -10.45
CA SER A 25 -12.15 2.44 -11.67
C SER A 25 -12.22 1.61 -12.96
N PHE A 26 -11.73 0.36 -12.91
CA PHE A 26 -11.79 -0.57 -14.05
C PHE A 26 -13.20 -1.10 -14.36
N LYS A 27 -14.20 -0.83 -13.50
CA LYS A 27 -15.63 -1.19 -13.71
C LYS A 27 -15.85 -2.64 -14.18
N ARG A 28 -15.19 -3.58 -13.50
CA ARG A 28 -15.28 -5.01 -13.77
C ARG A 28 -15.24 -5.80 -12.48
N THR A 29 -16.07 -6.83 -12.36
CA THR A 29 -16.02 -7.79 -11.27
C THR A 29 -14.67 -8.51 -11.27
N LYS A 30 -14.04 -8.59 -10.11
CA LYS A 30 -12.71 -9.19 -10.01
C LYS A 30 -12.44 -9.80 -8.66
N TRP A 31 -11.70 -10.90 -8.67
CA TRP A 31 -11.22 -11.55 -7.46
C TRP A 31 -10.21 -10.66 -6.72
N LEU A 32 -10.32 -10.66 -5.38
CA LEU A 32 -9.35 -10.08 -4.47
C LEU A 32 -8.45 -11.18 -3.91
N ALA A 33 -7.21 -10.83 -3.57
CA ALA A 33 -6.25 -11.77 -2.99
C ALA A 33 -6.51 -12.02 -1.50
N MET A 34 -7.71 -12.51 -1.18
CA MET A 34 -8.20 -12.76 0.18
C MET A 34 -8.87 -14.12 0.24
N LYS A 35 -8.72 -14.82 1.38
CA LYS A 35 -9.41 -16.08 1.64
C LYS A 35 -9.85 -16.18 3.10
N LYS A 36 -10.92 -16.93 3.36
CA LYS A 36 -11.35 -17.28 4.72
C LYS A 36 -10.57 -18.50 5.21
N THR A 37 -9.85 -18.36 6.33
CA THR A 37 -9.12 -19.44 7.02
C THR A 37 -9.58 -19.42 8.47
N ASP A 38 -10.10 -20.55 8.98
CA ASP A 38 -10.60 -20.68 10.36
C ASP A 38 -11.58 -19.56 10.78
N GLY A 39 -12.48 -19.19 9.87
CA GLY A 39 -13.47 -18.13 10.09
C GLY A 39 -12.96 -16.70 9.88
N ILE A 40 -11.66 -16.51 9.64
CA ILE A 40 -11.03 -15.20 9.51
C ILE A 40 -10.57 -14.96 8.08
N PHE A 41 -10.84 -13.78 7.53
CA PHE A 41 -10.29 -13.38 6.23
C PHE A 41 -8.83 -12.93 6.36
N VAL A 42 -7.96 -13.58 5.59
CA VAL A 42 -6.52 -13.31 5.53
C VAL A 42 -6.09 -13.05 4.10
N ASN A 43 -4.97 -12.35 3.93
CA ASN A 43 -4.33 -12.18 2.65
C ASN A 43 -3.97 -13.55 2.06
N ALA A 44 -4.51 -13.89 0.90
CA ALA A 44 -4.31 -15.21 0.29
C ALA A 44 -2.89 -15.40 -0.29
N VAL A 45 -2.13 -14.33 -0.44
CA VAL A 45 -0.74 -14.34 -0.91
C VAL A 45 0.24 -14.47 0.25
N THR A 46 0.09 -13.65 1.31
CA THR A 46 1.05 -13.59 2.42
C THR A 46 0.61 -14.37 3.67
N GLY A 47 -0.69 -14.56 3.86
CA GLY A 47 -1.27 -15.14 5.08
C GLY A 47 -1.54 -14.12 6.19
N ASP A 48 -1.16 -12.86 5.99
CA ASP A 48 -1.32 -11.81 7.01
C ASP A 48 -2.80 -11.44 7.22
N PRO A 49 -3.16 -10.90 8.40
CA PRO A 49 -4.47 -10.32 8.64
C PRO A 49 -4.79 -9.20 7.64
N VAL A 50 -6.06 -9.10 7.25
CA VAL A 50 -6.53 -8.05 6.35
C VAL A 50 -6.67 -6.74 7.13
N VAL A 51 -5.96 -5.71 6.69
CA VAL A 51 -5.90 -4.40 7.39
C VAL A 51 -6.89 -3.37 6.88
N TYR A 52 -7.47 -3.59 5.70
CA TYR A 52 -8.45 -2.72 5.07
C TYR A 52 -9.58 -3.57 4.51
N THR A 53 -10.83 -3.11 4.68
CA THR A 53 -12.00 -3.77 4.12
C THR A 53 -12.96 -2.76 3.52
N ASN A 54 -13.68 -3.18 2.48
CA ASN A 54 -14.73 -2.39 1.85
C ASN A 54 -15.94 -3.27 1.52
N TRP A 55 -16.43 -3.99 2.53
CA TRP A 55 -17.54 -4.91 2.39
C TRP A 55 -18.80 -4.21 1.87
N LYS A 56 -19.57 -4.94 1.07
CA LYS A 56 -20.93 -4.54 0.72
C LYS A 56 -21.82 -4.65 1.97
N ASP A 57 -22.89 -3.86 2.02
CA ASP A 57 -23.86 -3.98 3.11
C ASP A 57 -24.37 -5.43 3.24
N GLY A 58 -24.31 -5.98 4.45
CA GLY A 58 -24.64 -7.38 4.75
C GLY A 58 -23.49 -8.38 4.61
N GLU A 59 -22.31 -7.92 4.16
CA GLU A 59 -21.09 -8.73 4.07
C GLU A 59 -20.09 -8.36 5.19
N PRO A 60 -19.17 -9.27 5.56
CA PRO A 60 -19.09 -10.66 5.11
C PRO A 60 -20.22 -11.51 5.71
N SER A 61 -20.85 -12.35 4.89
CA SER A 61 -21.85 -13.30 5.41
C SER A 61 -21.21 -14.42 6.23
N SER A 62 -21.99 -15.05 7.11
CA SER A 62 -21.56 -16.23 7.88
C SER A 62 -21.36 -17.48 7.02
N ASP A 63 -21.73 -17.41 5.74
CA ASP A 63 -21.73 -18.55 4.83
C ASP A 63 -20.33 -19.13 4.64
N ASN A 64 -20.29 -20.36 4.13
CA ASN A 64 -19.06 -21.08 3.79
C ASN A 64 -18.36 -20.52 2.53
N LEU A 65 -18.59 -19.24 2.20
CA LEU A 65 -17.94 -18.54 1.11
C LEU A 65 -16.52 -18.17 1.55
N THR A 66 -15.54 -18.73 0.86
CA THR A 66 -14.13 -18.63 1.26
C THR A 66 -13.33 -17.69 0.37
N CYS A 67 -13.82 -17.35 -0.83
CA CYS A 67 -13.21 -16.37 -1.73
C CYS A 67 -13.99 -15.05 -1.73
N VAL A 68 -13.35 -13.98 -2.18
CA VAL A 68 -13.93 -12.62 -2.15
C VAL A 68 -13.64 -11.89 -3.45
N TYR A 69 -14.67 -11.30 -4.02
CA TYR A 69 -14.56 -10.47 -5.20
C TYR A 69 -14.99 -9.03 -4.91
N MET A 70 -14.56 -8.11 -5.77
CA MET A 70 -15.00 -6.73 -5.82
C MET A 70 -16.04 -6.56 -6.93
N ASP A 71 -17.18 -5.94 -6.59
CA ASP A 71 -18.26 -5.63 -7.54
C ASP A 71 -17.96 -4.38 -8.39
N LEU A 72 -18.89 -4.00 -9.27
CA LEU A 72 -18.74 -2.85 -10.18
C LEU A 72 -18.70 -1.48 -9.46
N GLN A 73 -19.15 -1.45 -8.21
CA GLN A 73 -19.18 -0.26 -7.37
C GLN A 73 -17.94 -0.17 -6.47
N GLY A 74 -17.15 -1.25 -6.37
CA GLY A 74 -15.95 -1.31 -5.55
C GLY A 74 -16.17 -1.97 -4.19
N PHE A 75 -17.36 -2.51 -3.93
CA PHE A 75 -17.67 -3.21 -2.69
C PHE A 75 -17.30 -4.69 -2.76
N TRP A 76 -16.96 -5.25 -1.61
CA TRP A 76 -16.46 -6.62 -1.50
C TRP A 76 -17.58 -7.56 -1.10
N VAL A 77 -17.62 -8.73 -1.74
CA VAL A 77 -18.67 -9.72 -1.56
C VAL A 77 -18.04 -11.11 -1.48
N GLY A 78 -18.49 -11.93 -0.54
CA GLY A 78 -18.11 -13.34 -0.49
C GLY A 78 -18.62 -14.10 -1.71
N ALA A 79 -17.86 -15.08 -2.18
CA ALA A 79 -18.26 -15.93 -3.30
C ALA A 79 -17.67 -17.35 -3.20
N ASP A 80 -18.24 -18.24 -4.00
CA ASP A 80 -17.67 -19.56 -4.22
C ASP A 80 -16.40 -19.40 -5.04
N CYS A 81 -15.31 -20.03 -4.62
CA CYS A 81 -14.03 -19.94 -5.33
C CYS A 81 -14.07 -20.52 -6.75
N SER A 82 -15.12 -21.24 -7.12
CA SER A 82 -15.37 -21.79 -8.45
C SER A 82 -15.95 -20.77 -9.43
N ASP A 83 -16.37 -19.59 -8.97
CA ASP A 83 -16.87 -18.53 -9.83
C ASP A 83 -15.79 -18.00 -10.80
N ASP A 84 -16.22 -17.57 -11.98
CA ASP A 84 -15.31 -17.07 -13.02
C ASP A 84 -15.29 -15.54 -13.05
N PHE A 85 -14.33 -14.95 -12.32
CA PHE A 85 -14.06 -13.52 -12.33
C PHE A 85 -12.63 -13.21 -12.76
N SER A 86 -12.47 -12.02 -13.36
CA SER A 86 -11.15 -11.49 -13.67
C SER A 86 -10.31 -11.26 -12.42
N PHE A 87 -9.00 -11.11 -12.54
CA PHE A 87 -8.13 -10.76 -11.43
C PHE A 87 -7.04 -9.80 -11.89
N THR A 88 -6.48 -9.06 -10.94
CA THR A 88 -5.39 -8.10 -11.21
C THR A 88 -4.13 -8.58 -10.49
N CYS A 89 -3.00 -8.56 -11.19
CA CYS A 89 -1.69 -8.81 -10.61
C CYS A 89 -1.02 -7.48 -10.22
N THR A 90 -0.27 -7.47 -9.13
CA THR A 90 0.59 -6.38 -8.67
C THR A 90 2.02 -6.86 -8.61
N ILE A 91 2.96 -6.02 -9.03
CA ILE A 91 4.38 -6.28 -8.88
C ILE A 91 4.84 -5.45 -7.68
N PRO A 92 5.30 -6.08 -6.58
CA PRO A 92 5.79 -5.34 -5.43
C PRO A 92 7.01 -4.50 -5.83
N ILE A 93 6.97 -3.21 -5.52
CA ILE A 93 8.00 -2.24 -5.93
C ILE A 93 9.40 -2.64 -5.40
N ALA A 94 9.46 -3.44 -4.32
CA ALA A 94 10.70 -4.01 -3.78
C ALA A 94 11.51 -4.85 -4.79
N THR A 95 10.86 -5.52 -5.74
CA THR A 95 11.55 -6.29 -6.79
C THR A 95 11.96 -5.41 -7.97
N SER A 96 11.28 -4.28 -8.19
CA SER A 96 11.56 -3.37 -9.31
C SER A 96 12.83 -2.54 -9.11
N TYR A 97 13.09 -2.05 -7.89
CA TYR A 97 14.32 -1.31 -7.61
C TYR A 97 15.55 -2.22 -7.61
N LEU A 98 15.45 -3.47 -7.15
CA LEU A 98 16.57 -4.42 -7.21
C LEU A 98 16.91 -4.86 -8.64
N LEU A 99 15.90 -5.09 -9.49
CA LEU A 99 16.10 -5.40 -10.91
C LEU A 99 16.63 -4.18 -11.69
N CYS A 100 16.12 -2.99 -11.41
CA CYS A 100 16.62 -1.76 -12.03
C CYS A 100 18.05 -1.42 -11.55
N TRP A 101 18.37 -1.66 -10.28
CA TRP A 101 19.70 -1.37 -9.73
C TRP A 101 20.77 -2.34 -10.27
N CYS A 102 20.47 -3.64 -10.41
CA CYS A 102 21.42 -4.59 -11.01
C CYS A 102 21.74 -4.27 -12.47
N ILE A 103 20.76 -3.84 -13.27
CA ILE A 103 20.98 -3.53 -14.70
C ILE A 103 21.68 -2.17 -14.85
N CYS A 104 21.33 -1.17 -14.05
CA CYS A 104 21.91 0.18 -14.15
C CYS A 104 23.31 0.29 -13.51
N VAL A 105 23.65 -0.49 -12.48
CA VAL A 105 25.01 -0.45 -11.87
C VAL A 105 26.01 -1.36 -12.57
N HIS A 106 25.59 -2.49 -13.17
CA HIS A 106 26.54 -3.32 -13.94
C HIS A 106 26.91 -2.75 -15.31
N SER A 107 26.18 -1.74 -15.82
CA SER A 107 26.46 -1.17 -17.13
C SER A 107 27.55 -0.08 -17.12
N THR A 108 27.97 0.46 -15.97
CA THR A 108 28.84 1.65 -15.94
C THR A 108 30.15 1.55 -15.17
N SER A 109 30.52 0.44 -14.52
CA SER A 109 31.88 0.34 -13.98
C SER A 109 32.32 -1.10 -13.69
N ARG A 110 33.43 -1.48 -14.34
CA ARG A 110 34.31 -2.56 -13.84
C ARG A 110 34.93 -2.09 -12.52
N GLU A 111 34.32 -2.39 -11.38
CA GLU A 111 35.04 -2.42 -10.10
C GLU A 111 34.45 -3.51 -9.20
N ILE A 112 35.31 -4.42 -8.74
CA ILE A 112 34.97 -5.51 -7.84
C ILE A 112 34.83 -4.91 -6.44
N PHE A 113 33.60 -4.59 -6.02
CA PHE A 113 33.33 -4.37 -4.60
C PHE A 113 32.92 -5.69 -3.95
N SER A 114 33.86 -6.30 -3.24
CA SER A 114 33.60 -7.42 -2.34
C SER A 114 32.62 -6.97 -1.26
N SER A 115 31.35 -7.36 -1.37
CA SER A 115 30.37 -7.11 -0.31
C SER A 115 30.56 -8.13 0.82
N SER A 116 31.51 -7.85 1.71
CA SER A 116 31.63 -8.56 2.99
C SER A 116 31.69 -7.55 4.12
N SER A 117 30.52 -7.22 4.66
CA SER A 117 30.40 -6.65 6.01
C SER A 117 29.03 -7.05 6.53
N MET A 118 28.94 -8.31 7.00
CA MET A 118 27.84 -8.76 7.84
C MET A 118 28.01 -8.18 9.25
N LEU A 119 26.87 -7.86 9.86
CA LEU A 119 26.66 -7.31 11.21
C LEU A 119 27.58 -7.93 12.29
N SER A 120 28.21 -7.08 13.10
CA SER A 120 28.71 -7.47 14.43
C SER A 120 27.70 -7.04 15.50
N VAL A 121 26.94 -8.01 16.04
CA VAL A 121 26.16 -7.84 17.27
C VAL A 121 27.05 -8.27 18.44
N HIS A 122 27.59 -7.33 19.20
CA HIS A 122 28.24 -7.64 20.48
C HIS A 122 27.16 -7.72 21.57
N LEU A 123 26.88 -8.92 22.07
CA LEU A 123 26.15 -9.11 23.32
C LEU A 123 27.03 -8.65 24.50
N LEU A 124 26.53 -7.72 25.31
CA LEU A 124 27.09 -7.43 26.63
C LEU A 124 26.66 -8.52 27.63
N PRO A 125 27.58 -9.01 28.50
CA PRO A 125 27.25 -9.98 29.54
C PRO A 125 26.37 -9.37 30.67
N PRO A 126 25.64 -10.19 31.42
CA PRO A 126 24.74 -9.75 32.47
C PRO A 126 25.52 -9.26 33.70
N ALA A 127 25.20 -8.06 34.19
CA ALA A 127 25.67 -7.62 35.49
C ALA A 127 24.85 -8.32 36.59
N ALA A 128 25.56 -9.01 37.47
CA ALA A 128 25.04 -9.70 38.63
C ALA A 128 24.52 -8.74 39.71
N SER A 129 23.64 -9.31 40.54
CA SER A 129 22.87 -8.75 41.64
C SER A 129 23.64 -8.01 42.74
N SER A 130 22.97 -7.04 43.38
CA SER A 130 23.05 -6.87 44.84
C SER A 130 21.77 -6.25 45.43
N SER A 131 21.11 -7.07 46.25
CA SER A 131 20.40 -6.76 47.50
C SER A 131 19.34 -5.63 47.58
N VAL A 132 18.13 -6.11 47.87
CA VAL A 132 17.02 -5.51 48.61
C VAL A 132 17.46 -4.64 49.79
N GLN A 133 16.86 -3.45 49.91
CA GLN A 133 16.53 -2.88 51.21
C GLN A 133 15.23 -2.08 51.11
N GLU A 134 14.17 -2.61 51.73
CA GLU A 134 12.91 -1.91 51.97
C GLU A 134 13.12 -0.73 52.91
N ARG A 135 12.56 0.43 52.57
CA ARG A 135 12.03 1.36 53.57
C ARG A 135 10.79 2.05 53.06
N THR A 136 9.75 1.88 53.85
CA THR A 136 8.37 2.34 53.73
C THR A 136 8.23 3.87 53.71
N ALA A 137 7.32 4.33 52.84
CA ALA A 137 6.41 5.48 52.90
C ALA A 137 6.80 6.75 53.69
N SER A 138 6.79 7.89 53.00
CA SER A 138 6.00 9.09 53.38
C SER A 138 6.15 10.20 52.33
N SER A 139 5.02 10.72 51.86
CA SER A 139 4.93 12.05 51.21
C SER A 139 4.96 13.11 52.33
N PRO A 140 5.65 14.25 52.15
CA PRO A 140 4.92 15.45 51.74
C PRO A 140 5.70 16.47 50.87
N SER A 141 4.92 17.29 50.15
CA SER A 141 5.12 18.74 49.90
C SER A 141 6.32 19.23 49.08
N ALA A 142 5.99 19.71 47.87
CA ALA A 142 6.41 20.96 47.21
C ALA A 142 7.79 21.58 47.54
N ALA A 143 8.65 21.68 46.52
CA ALA A 143 9.26 22.94 46.12
C ALA A 143 9.91 22.82 44.72
N SER A 144 9.73 23.89 43.96
CA SER A 144 10.42 24.29 42.74
C SER A 144 11.91 23.96 42.68
N GLU A 145 12.38 23.52 41.51
CA GLU A 145 13.58 24.11 40.90
C GLU A 145 13.68 23.83 39.39
N LEU A 146 13.96 24.91 38.66
CA LEU A 146 14.19 24.98 37.22
C LEU A 146 15.57 24.41 36.89
N GLY A 147 15.70 23.66 35.81
CA GLY A 147 17.02 23.28 35.32
C GLY A 147 17.06 22.12 34.33
N ARG A 148 16.31 22.19 33.22
CA ARG A 148 16.55 21.30 32.08
C ARG A 148 17.34 22.04 31.02
N SER A 149 18.66 21.79 31.01
CA SER A 149 19.51 22.06 29.85
C SER A 149 19.10 21.15 28.69
N PHE A 150 18.45 21.72 27.68
CA PHE A 150 18.33 21.10 26.37
C PHE A 150 19.36 21.74 25.44
N ALA A 151 20.29 20.93 24.93
CA ALA A 151 21.20 21.33 23.88
C ALA A 151 20.40 21.51 22.57
N LEU A 152 20.41 22.73 22.03
CA LEU A 152 19.92 23.04 20.69
C LEU A 152 21.02 22.66 19.68
N VAL A 153 20.78 21.62 18.87
CA VAL A 153 21.56 21.38 17.65
C VAL A 153 20.91 22.18 16.53
N GLY A 154 21.70 23.09 15.94
CA GLY A 154 21.26 24.07 14.95
C GLY A 154 20.76 23.45 13.65
N VAL A 155 19.63 23.98 13.16
CA VAL A 155 19.14 23.78 11.80
C VAL A 155 19.67 24.93 10.94
N SER A 156 20.35 24.60 9.84
CA SER A 156 20.84 25.58 8.87
C SER A 156 19.68 26.33 8.21
N SER A 157 19.72 27.65 8.30
CA SER A 157 18.79 28.58 7.65
C SER A 157 18.84 28.45 6.13
N LEU A 158 17.76 27.98 5.50
CA LEU A 158 17.49 28.22 4.08
C LEU A 158 16.53 29.41 3.98
N THR A 159 17.04 30.50 3.41
CA THR A 159 16.29 31.72 3.13
C THR A 159 15.25 31.45 2.04
N ALA A 160 13.97 31.52 2.41
CA ALA A 160 12.87 31.54 1.46
C ALA A 160 12.88 32.86 0.69
N ARG A 161 13.10 32.81 -0.64
CA ARG A 161 12.83 33.96 -1.52
C ARG A 161 11.32 34.04 -1.73
N THR A 162 10.72 35.12 -1.25
CA THR A 162 9.36 35.52 -1.55
C THR A 162 9.26 35.97 -3.01
N ALA A 163 8.60 35.17 -3.84
CA ALA A 163 8.18 35.58 -5.17
C ALA A 163 6.97 36.54 -5.06
N ARG A 164 7.07 37.67 -5.76
CA ARG A 164 6.06 38.73 -5.84
C ARG A 164 4.85 38.26 -6.66
N PRO A 165 3.60 38.58 -6.27
CA PRO A 165 2.45 38.32 -7.12
C PRO A 165 2.35 39.41 -8.20
N SER A 166 2.28 39.02 -9.47
CA SER A 166 1.84 39.89 -10.55
C SER A 166 0.50 39.42 -11.07
N ALA A 167 -0.43 40.36 -11.12
CA ALA A 167 -1.83 40.18 -11.44
C ALA A 167 -2.10 40.03 -12.94
N HIS A 168 -3.28 39.48 -13.23
CA HIS A 168 -4.09 39.63 -14.44
C HIS A 168 -3.44 39.30 -15.79
N GLN A 169 -3.92 38.21 -16.41
CA GLN A 169 -4.64 38.31 -17.68
C GLN A 169 -5.50 37.06 -17.91
N ALA A 170 -6.80 37.30 -18.11
CA ALA A 170 -7.75 36.33 -18.63
C ALA A 170 -7.64 36.34 -20.15
N GLU A 171 -7.54 35.16 -20.77
CA GLU A 171 -7.72 34.98 -22.22
C GLU A 171 -8.87 33.99 -22.49
N PRO A 172 -9.56 34.14 -23.63
CA PRO A 172 -10.93 33.70 -23.82
C PRO A 172 -11.08 32.23 -24.23
N ALA A 173 -12.25 31.70 -23.93
CA ALA A 173 -12.70 30.37 -24.33
C ALA A 173 -12.76 30.24 -25.87
N LEU A 174 -12.02 29.26 -26.41
CA LEU A 174 -12.18 28.82 -27.80
C LEU A 174 -13.39 27.86 -27.92
N PRO A 175 -14.20 27.97 -29.00
CA PRO A 175 -15.42 27.19 -29.17
C PRO A 175 -15.16 25.73 -29.59
N ARG A 176 -16.03 24.82 -29.12
CA ARG A 176 -16.12 23.42 -29.55
C ARG A 176 -16.52 23.31 -31.02
N PRO A 177 -15.80 22.53 -31.85
CA PRO A 177 -16.34 22.05 -33.11
C PRO A 177 -17.28 20.86 -32.87
N GLN A 178 -18.35 20.87 -33.66
CA GLN A 178 -19.54 20.02 -33.60
C GLN A 178 -19.26 18.59 -34.08
N GLY A 179 -20.11 17.67 -33.62
CA GLY A 179 -20.04 16.25 -33.93
C GLY A 179 -20.18 15.94 -35.42
N THR A 180 -19.28 15.10 -35.92
CA THR A 180 -19.42 14.40 -37.19
C THR A 180 -20.02 13.02 -36.93
N GLY A 181 -21.12 12.73 -37.62
CA GLY A 181 -21.95 11.55 -37.42
C GLY A 181 -21.21 10.21 -37.61
N SER A 182 -21.70 9.21 -36.86
CA SER A 182 -21.42 7.80 -37.10
C SER A 182 -21.95 7.37 -38.47
N PRO A 183 -21.19 6.62 -39.27
CA PRO A 183 -21.78 5.85 -40.36
C PRO A 183 -22.53 4.66 -39.76
N HIS A 184 -23.82 4.57 -40.10
CA HIS A 184 -24.68 3.40 -39.92
C HIS A 184 -23.96 2.13 -40.41
N ARG A 185 -23.52 1.26 -39.48
CA ARG A 185 -23.16 -0.11 -39.85
C ARG A 185 -24.43 -0.93 -39.86
N GLN A 186 -24.93 -1.20 -41.06
CA GLN A 186 -26.03 -2.11 -41.30
C GLN A 186 -25.74 -3.48 -40.66
N ARG A 187 -26.70 -3.97 -39.88
CA ARG A 187 -26.77 -5.33 -39.35
C ARG A 187 -27.37 -6.20 -40.46
N PRO A 188 -26.70 -7.23 -40.99
CA PRO A 188 -27.41 -8.21 -41.79
C PRO A 188 -28.32 -9.03 -40.87
N SER A 189 -29.59 -9.09 -41.27
CA SER A 189 -30.59 -10.02 -40.76
C SER A 189 -30.15 -11.47 -40.97
N LEU A 190 -30.63 -12.33 -40.08
CA LEU A 190 -30.51 -13.78 -40.12
C LEU A 190 -30.89 -14.37 -41.49
N ALA A 191 -30.19 -15.44 -41.87
CA ALA A 191 -30.73 -16.52 -42.67
C ALA A 191 -30.40 -17.84 -41.96
N VAL A 192 -31.49 -18.56 -41.68
CA VAL A 192 -31.72 -19.98 -41.34
C VAL A 192 -30.51 -20.90 -41.25
#